data_AF-A0A2V8I8U8-F1
#
_entry.id   AF-A0A2V8I8U8-F1
#
_cell.length_a   1.000
_cell.length_b   1.000
_cell.length_c   1.000
_cell.angle_alpha   90.00
_cell.angle_beta   90.00
_cell.angle_gamma   90.00
#
_symmetry.space_group_name_H-M   'P 1'
#
loop_
_entity.id
_entity.type
_entity.pdbx_description
1 polymer ?
#
loop_
_entity_poly.entity_id
_entity_poly.type
_entity_poly.pdbx_seq_one_letter_code
_entity_poly.pdbx_strand_id
1 'polypeptide(L)'
;MHMQDRKISTGVVPYRRNSLKIAALIWFCLSGIPAFAQTLTVVRPSRHAQSHRLSDIRGGTPAVNGPTEIKLFRANRLKGKESGSGGGTLPDPTIQTSFGPLINATPGISFDGTDVFHAGYIPSDSNIAVGPNHIVETVNAAYTVYSKTGALLFGPNSIRSLWTGLGGACSASDGGDPIVQYDRAADRWMITQLGSLS
;
A
#
# COMPACT_ATOMS: atom_id res chain seq x y z
N MET A 1 88.50 -54.42 36.38
CA MET A 1 87.62 -54.37 37.57
C MET A 1 86.73 -53.16 37.42
N HIS A 2 85.42 -53.37 37.40
CA HIS A 2 84.31 -52.40 37.33
C HIS A 2 84.02 -51.65 36.01
N MET A 3 83.04 -52.22 35.29
CA MET A 3 82.05 -51.56 34.42
C MET A 3 81.24 -50.52 35.20
N GLN A 4 80.83 -49.42 34.56
CA GLN A 4 79.42 -49.05 34.40
C GLN A 4 79.25 -47.90 33.39
N ASP A 5 78.46 -48.16 32.35
CA ASP A 5 78.03 -47.24 31.30
C ASP A 5 77.12 -46.12 31.83
N ARG A 6 77.38 -44.88 31.41
CA ARG A 6 76.50 -43.73 31.63
C ARG A 6 76.03 -43.19 30.27
N LYS A 7 74.74 -43.42 29.95
CA LYS A 7 74.06 -42.80 28.80
C LYS A 7 73.73 -41.33 29.08
N ILE A 8 74.05 -40.44 28.15
CA ILE A 8 73.61 -39.04 28.15
C ILE A 8 72.45 -38.90 27.15
N SER A 9 71.38 -38.25 27.61
CA SER A 9 70.07 -38.09 26.97
C SER A 9 70.07 -36.98 25.92
N THR A 10 69.61 -37.28 24.70
CA THR A 10 69.26 -36.28 23.67
C THR A 10 67.75 -36.04 23.70
N GLY A 11 67.31 -34.99 24.39
CA GLY A 11 65.92 -34.55 24.39
C GLY A 11 65.58 -33.74 23.14
N VAL A 12 64.68 -34.25 22.31
CA VAL A 12 64.04 -33.52 21.20
C VAL A 12 62.82 -32.79 21.75
N VAL A 13 62.75 -31.47 21.55
CA VAL A 13 61.58 -30.64 21.88
C VAL A 13 60.50 -30.83 20.78
N PRO A 14 59.28 -31.30 21.07
CA PRO A 14 58.24 -31.36 20.07
C PRO A 14 57.61 -29.97 19.81
N TYR A 15 57.63 -29.61 18.52
CA TYR A 15 56.98 -28.47 17.89
C TYR A 15 55.46 -28.47 18.11
N ARG A 16 54.92 -27.50 18.86
CA ARG A 16 53.47 -27.30 19.06
C ARG A 16 52.85 -26.57 17.86
N ARG A 17 52.17 -27.32 17.01
CA ARG A 17 51.51 -26.85 15.77
C ARG A 17 50.21 -26.08 16.08
N ASN A 18 50.32 -24.76 16.25
CA ASN A 18 49.20 -23.82 16.47
C ASN A 18 48.47 -23.40 15.16
N SER A 19 48.42 -24.27 14.14
CA SER A 19 47.96 -23.87 12.79
C SER A 19 46.44 -23.92 12.58
N LEU A 20 45.64 -24.44 13.52
CA LEU A 20 44.18 -24.59 13.33
C LEU A 20 43.34 -23.39 13.76
N LYS A 21 43.85 -22.50 14.63
CA LYS A 21 43.04 -21.37 15.14
C LYS A 21 43.02 -20.15 14.21
N ILE A 22 44.03 -19.99 13.36
CA ILE A 22 44.14 -18.83 12.46
C ILE A 22 43.27 -19.02 11.21
N ALA A 23 43.11 -20.25 10.73
CA ALA A 23 42.29 -20.54 9.54
C ALA A 23 40.78 -20.29 9.77
N ALA A 24 40.29 -20.55 10.98
CA ALA A 24 38.88 -20.36 11.32
C ALA A 24 38.46 -18.88 11.38
N LEU A 25 39.39 -17.99 11.77
CA LEU A 25 39.09 -16.55 11.85
C LEU A 25 38.99 -15.90 10.45
N ILE A 26 39.80 -16.38 9.50
CA ILE A 26 39.83 -15.84 8.12
C ILE A 26 38.57 -16.27 7.35
N TRP A 27 38.01 -17.46 7.64
CA TRP A 27 36.80 -17.93 6.96
C TRP A 27 35.53 -17.21 7.42
N PHE A 28 35.50 -16.71 8.66
CA PHE A 28 34.36 -15.94 9.19
C PHE A 28 34.32 -14.48 8.67
N CYS A 29 35.46 -13.92 8.23
CA CYS A 29 35.51 -12.58 7.65
C CYS A 29 35.15 -12.52 6.15
N LEU A 30 35.16 -13.65 5.43
CA LEU A 30 34.82 -13.71 4.00
C LEU A 30 33.38 -14.16 3.70
N SER A 31 32.60 -14.55 4.70
CA SER A 31 31.16 -14.86 4.55
C SER A 31 30.26 -13.66 4.87
N GLY A 32 30.76 -12.44 4.75
CA GLY A 32 29.93 -11.25 4.76
C GLY A 32 29.04 -11.28 3.53
N ILE A 33 27.79 -11.75 3.69
CA ILE A 33 26.75 -11.57 2.67
C ILE A 33 26.75 -10.07 2.36
N PRO A 34 26.98 -9.63 1.11
CA PRO A 34 26.79 -8.23 0.80
C PRO A 34 25.33 -7.92 1.10
N ALA A 35 25.10 -7.11 2.13
CA ALA A 35 23.80 -6.51 2.33
C ALA A 35 23.56 -5.66 1.07
N PHE A 36 22.76 -6.18 0.15
CA PHE A 36 22.27 -5.39 -0.97
C PHE A 36 21.51 -4.23 -0.33
N ALA A 37 22.12 -3.05 -0.33
CA ALA A 37 21.39 -1.83 -0.07
C ALA A 37 20.24 -1.81 -1.08
N GLN A 38 19.01 -1.91 -0.61
CA GLN A 38 17.87 -1.67 -1.46
C GLN A 38 18.01 -0.23 -1.94
N THR A 39 18.32 -0.05 -3.23
CA THR A 39 18.26 1.27 -3.85
C THR A 39 16.80 1.70 -3.77
N LEU A 40 16.49 2.56 -2.80
CA LEU A 40 15.20 3.23 -2.73
C LEU A 40 15.08 4.10 -3.96
N THR A 41 14.35 3.62 -4.96
CA THR A 41 13.94 4.44 -6.08
C THR A 41 12.94 5.47 -5.54
N VAL A 42 13.43 6.68 -5.30
CA VAL A 42 12.57 7.81 -4.96
C VAL A 42 11.80 8.20 -6.22
N VAL A 43 10.57 7.71 -6.33
CA VAL A 43 9.64 8.19 -7.35
C VAL A 43 9.23 9.61 -6.95
N ARG A 44 9.71 10.58 -7.73
CA ARG A 44 9.31 11.98 -7.56
C ARG A 44 7.93 12.19 -8.17
N PRO A 45 7.09 13.05 -7.59
CA PRO A 45 5.80 13.38 -8.19
C PRO A 45 6.03 13.94 -9.60
N SER A 46 5.23 13.49 -10.57
CA SER A 46 5.30 13.99 -11.94
C SER A 46 4.91 15.47 -12.02
N ARG A 47 3.95 15.90 -11.20
CA ARG A 47 3.50 17.29 -11.00
C ARG A 47 2.95 17.49 -9.59
N HIS A 48 2.91 18.74 -9.14
CA HIS A 48 2.25 19.15 -7.90
C HIS A 48 1.47 20.45 -8.16
N ALA A 49 0.27 20.54 -7.60
CA ALA A 49 -0.56 21.74 -7.61
C ALA A 49 -1.26 21.84 -6.26
N GLN A 50 -1.54 23.07 -5.86
CA GLN A 50 -2.29 23.39 -4.65
C GLN A 50 -3.57 24.11 -5.07
N SER A 51 -4.73 23.59 -4.65
CA SER A 51 -6.01 24.27 -4.87
C SER A 51 -6.24 25.36 -3.83
N HIS A 52 -7.28 26.18 -4.06
CA HIS A 52 -7.88 26.96 -2.99
C HIS A 52 -8.34 26.03 -1.84
N ARG A 53 -8.47 26.58 -0.63
CA ARG A 53 -8.98 25.80 0.52
C ARG A 53 -10.38 25.29 0.18
N LEU A 54 -10.74 24.11 0.67
CA LEU A 54 -12.07 23.54 0.45
C LEU A 54 -13.19 24.51 0.87
N SER A 55 -12.98 25.30 1.92
CA SER A 55 -13.89 26.35 2.39
C SER A 55 -14.14 27.47 1.36
N ASP A 56 -13.20 27.70 0.46
CA ASP A 56 -13.19 28.81 -0.48
C ASP A 56 -13.69 28.38 -1.87
N ILE A 57 -13.84 27.06 -2.10
CA ILE A 57 -14.37 26.49 -3.33
C ILE A 57 -15.89 26.71 -3.34
N ARG A 58 -16.36 27.71 -4.11
CA ARG A 58 -17.79 27.97 -4.31
C ARG A 58 -18.34 27.05 -5.39
N GLY A 59 -18.84 25.89 -4.96
CA GLY A 59 -19.33 24.84 -5.86
C GLY A 59 -18.19 24.14 -6.61
N GLY A 60 -18.43 22.89 -7.01
CA GLY A 60 -17.54 22.15 -7.89
C GLY A 60 -18.18 21.93 -9.26
N THR A 61 -17.44 21.33 -10.17
CA THR A 61 -18.04 20.79 -11.40
C THR A 61 -19.04 19.72 -10.98
N PRO A 62 -20.33 19.83 -11.34
CA PRO A 62 -21.30 18.79 -11.04
C PRO A 62 -20.78 17.43 -11.50
N ALA A 63 -21.08 16.41 -10.72
CA ALA A 63 -20.67 15.06 -11.07
C ALA A 63 -21.33 14.58 -12.38
N VAL A 64 -20.81 13.50 -12.96
CA VAL A 64 -21.20 13.02 -14.29
C VAL A 64 -22.68 12.62 -14.31
N ASN A 65 -23.41 12.97 -15.38
CA ASN A 65 -24.82 12.61 -15.53
C ASN A 65 -24.98 11.15 -15.99
N GLY A 66 -25.63 10.33 -15.14
CA GLY A 66 -26.29 9.08 -15.53
C GLY A 66 -25.73 7.83 -14.84
N PRO A 67 -26.41 6.68 -14.93
CA PRO A 67 -25.76 5.39 -14.71
C PRO A 67 -25.14 4.90 -16.02
N THR A 68 -23.81 4.91 -16.12
CA THR A 68 -23.06 4.27 -17.20
C THR A 68 -22.67 2.86 -16.78
N GLU A 69 -23.20 1.84 -17.45
CA GLU A 69 -22.79 0.45 -17.18
C GLU A 69 -21.39 0.18 -17.74
N ILE A 70 -20.43 -0.10 -16.85
CA ILE A 70 -19.12 -0.57 -17.25
C ILE A 70 -19.25 -2.04 -17.63
N LYS A 71 -19.49 -2.31 -18.91
CA LYS A 71 -19.36 -3.66 -19.44
C LYS A 71 -17.90 -4.06 -19.29
N LEU A 72 -17.60 -4.94 -18.34
CA LEU A 72 -16.34 -5.66 -18.32
C LEU A 72 -16.18 -6.30 -19.70
N PHE A 73 -15.30 -5.74 -20.53
CA PHE A 73 -14.77 -6.49 -21.65
C PHE A 73 -14.17 -7.73 -21.00
N ARG A 74 -14.83 -8.88 -21.21
CA ARG A 74 -14.32 -10.17 -20.77
C ARG A 74 -12.92 -10.22 -21.38
N ALA A 75 -11.90 -9.88 -20.59
CA ALA A 75 -10.54 -10.12 -20.98
C ALA A 75 -10.57 -11.58 -21.39
N ASN A 76 -10.24 -11.86 -22.66
CA ASN A 76 -10.14 -13.23 -23.12
C ASN A 76 -9.29 -13.89 -22.05
N ARG A 77 -9.91 -14.77 -21.25
CA ARG A 77 -9.25 -15.44 -20.14
C ARG A 77 -7.95 -15.89 -20.75
N LEU A 78 -6.83 -15.27 -20.37
CA LEU A 78 -5.55 -15.79 -20.78
C LEU A 78 -5.64 -17.22 -20.28
N LYS A 79 -5.67 -18.19 -21.19
CA LYS A 79 -5.55 -19.59 -20.84
C LYS A 79 -4.15 -19.69 -20.29
N GLY A 80 -3.97 -19.25 -19.04
CA GLY A 80 -2.92 -19.72 -18.19
C GLY A 80 -3.12 -21.21 -18.23
N LYS A 81 -2.24 -21.88 -18.97
CA LYS A 81 -1.95 -23.28 -18.69
C LYS A 81 -1.59 -23.26 -17.21
N GLU A 82 -2.48 -23.77 -16.37
CA GLU A 82 -2.18 -24.03 -14.97
C GLU A 82 -1.12 -25.14 -14.94
N SER A 83 0.11 -24.76 -15.30
CA SER A 83 1.34 -25.47 -14.99
C SER A 83 2.07 -24.64 -13.96
N GLY A 84 1.33 -24.19 -12.94
CA GLY A 84 1.88 -23.90 -11.64
C GLY A 84 1.90 -25.19 -10.83
N SER A 85 2.84 -26.09 -11.10
CA SER A 85 3.29 -27.02 -10.07
C SER A 85 4.13 -26.20 -9.10
N GLY A 86 3.46 -25.47 -8.22
CA GLY A 86 4.08 -24.48 -7.36
C GLY A 86 3.17 -24.16 -6.20
N GLY A 87 3.49 -24.78 -5.05
CA GLY A 87 2.84 -24.50 -3.78
C GLY A 87 2.27 -25.78 -3.20
N GLY A 88 3.05 -26.44 -2.33
CA GLY A 88 2.47 -27.41 -1.42
C GLY A 88 1.29 -26.79 -0.68
N THR A 89 0.41 -27.63 -0.16
CA THR A 89 -0.71 -27.30 0.73
C THR A 89 -0.17 -26.76 2.06
N LEU A 90 0.60 -25.68 2.03
CA LEU A 90 0.97 -24.92 3.20
C LEU A 90 -0.27 -24.08 3.53
N PRO A 91 -0.93 -24.34 4.66
CA PRO A 91 -2.05 -23.51 5.10
C PRO A 91 -1.56 -22.06 5.16
N ASP A 92 -2.33 -21.12 4.61
CA ASP A 92 -2.05 -19.70 4.77
C ASP A 92 -2.06 -19.38 6.28
N PRO A 93 -0.91 -18.99 6.87
CA PRO A 93 -0.79 -18.80 8.30
C PRO A 93 -1.59 -17.58 8.80
N THR A 94 -2.10 -16.75 7.89
CA THR A 94 -2.90 -15.56 8.19
C THR A 94 -4.40 -15.77 8.04
N ILE A 95 -4.85 -17.00 7.74
CA ILE A 95 -6.28 -17.34 7.77
C ILE A 95 -6.82 -17.04 9.16
N GLN A 96 -7.80 -16.13 9.21
CA GLN A 96 -8.58 -15.93 10.41
C GLN A 96 -9.44 -17.17 10.67
N THR A 97 -9.11 -17.92 11.72
CA THR A 97 -9.80 -19.17 12.10
C THR A 97 -10.81 -18.98 13.23
N SER A 98 -10.91 -17.79 13.81
CA SER A 98 -11.84 -17.46 14.88
C SER A 98 -12.26 -15.99 14.84
N PHE A 99 -13.45 -15.71 15.36
CA PHE A 99 -13.90 -14.34 15.59
C PHE A 99 -13.16 -13.76 16.81
N GLY A 100 -12.78 -12.48 16.72
CA GLY A 100 -12.32 -11.74 17.89
C GLY A 100 -13.48 -11.48 18.87
N PRO A 101 -13.18 -10.93 20.06
CA PRO A 101 -14.21 -10.50 21.00
C PRO A 101 -15.23 -9.59 20.33
N LEU A 102 -16.52 -9.79 20.63
CA LEU A 102 -17.55 -8.88 20.16
C LEU A 102 -17.30 -7.50 20.76
N ILE A 103 -17.20 -6.51 19.88
CA ILE A 103 -17.18 -5.10 20.27
C ILE A 103 -18.60 -4.56 20.14
N ASN A 104 -19.09 -3.89 21.18
CA ASN A 104 -20.37 -3.18 21.11
C ASN A 104 -20.18 -1.92 20.26
N ALA A 105 -20.99 -1.79 19.21
CA ALA A 105 -21.13 -0.55 18.47
C ALA A 105 -22.59 -0.07 18.60
N THR A 106 -22.77 1.20 18.94
CA THR A 106 -24.08 1.84 18.86
C THR A 106 -24.24 2.38 17.43
N PRO A 107 -25.30 1.98 16.69
CA PRO A 107 -25.59 2.57 15.40
C PRO A 107 -25.70 4.09 15.53
N GLY A 108 -24.99 4.80 14.66
CA GLY A 108 -25.06 6.25 14.58
C GLY A 108 -26.27 6.69 13.75
N ILE A 109 -26.12 7.85 13.14
CA ILE A 109 -27.01 8.36 12.10
C ILE A 109 -26.96 7.49 10.83
N SER A 110 -28.05 7.52 10.06
CA SER A 110 -28.12 6.97 8.70
C SER A 110 -28.50 8.07 7.72
N PHE A 111 -27.92 8.04 6.53
CA PHE A 111 -28.21 8.95 5.42
C PHE A 111 -27.89 8.25 4.09
N ASP A 112 -28.50 8.70 2.98
CA ASP A 112 -28.52 7.93 1.72
C ASP A 112 -27.17 7.86 0.97
N GLY A 113 -26.26 8.80 1.21
CA GLY A 113 -25.00 8.88 0.46
C GLY A 113 -25.17 9.41 -0.97
N THR A 114 -24.15 9.20 -1.80
CA THR A 114 -24.13 9.67 -3.20
C THR A 114 -24.84 8.67 -4.12
N ASP A 115 -25.85 9.13 -4.85
CA ASP A 115 -26.61 8.27 -5.77
C ASP A 115 -25.86 7.98 -7.09
N VAL A 116 -26.39 7.00 -7.83
CA VAL A 116 -25.82 6.56 -9.11
C VAL A 116 -25.87 7.62 -10.21
N PHE A 117 -26.86 8.52 -10.19
CA PHE A 117 -27.03 9.55 -11.22
C PHE A 117 -25.96 10.63 -11.14
N HIS A 118 -25.42 10.84 -9.94
CA HIS A 118 -24.28 11.71 -9.70
C HIS A 118 -22.95 10.94 -9.73
N ALA A 119 -22.92 9.67 -9.31
CA ALA A 119 -21.68 8.88 -9.34
C ALA A 119 -21.21 8.51 -10.77
N GLY A 120 -22.14 8.43 -11.73
CA GLY A 120 -21.82 8.29 -13.15
C GLY A 120 -21.74 6.85 -13.69
N TYR A 121 -21.42 5.87 -12.84
CA TYR A 121 -21.07 4.51 -13.26
C TYR A 121 -21.71 3.41 -12.41
N ILE A 122 -21.89 2.22 -13.00
CA ILE A 122 -22.25 0.98 -12.30
C ILE A 122 -21.29 -0.18 -12.70
N PRO A 123 -20.93 -1.08 -11.76
CA PRO A 123 -21.31 -1.11 -10.35
C PRO A 123 -20.69 0.03 -9.52
N SER A 124 -21.07 0.14 -8.25
CA SER A 124 -20.63 1.23 -7.37
C SER A 124 -19.27 0.97 -6.75
N ASP A 125 -18.30 1.84 -7.02
CA ASP A 125 -17.00 1.87 -6.33
C ASP A 125 -17.04 2.92 -5.20
N SER A 126 -17.75 2.59 -4.12
CA SER A 126 -17.95 3.47 -2.97
C SER A 126 -16.79 3.37 -1.98
N ASN A 127 -16.27 4.53 -1.55
CA ASN A 127 -15.33 4.63 -0.45
C ASN A 127 -15.66 5.83 0.45
N ILE A 128 -15.40 5.70 1.75
CA ILE A 128 -15.75 6.72 2.74
C ILE A 128 -14.64 6.86 3.78
N ALA A 129 -14.38 8.09 4.19
CA ALA A 129 -13.53 8.38 5.32
C ALA A 129 -14.17 9.39 6.26
N VAL A 130 -13.85 9.25 7.54
CA VAL A 130 -14.48 9.99 8.62
C VAL A 130 -13.42 10.80 9.36
N GLY A 131 -13.55 12.12 9.27
CA GLY A 131 -12.72 13.08 9.99
C GLY A 131 -13.37 13.52 11.31
N PRO A 132 -12.77 14.51 12.00
CA PRO A 132 -13.30 15.06 13.23
C PRO A 132 -14.67 15.71 13.03
N ASN A 133 -14.83 16.49 11.96
CA ASN A 133 -15.99 17.35 11.72
C ASN A 133 -16.82 16.97 10.48
N HIS A 134 -16.27 16.15 9.58
CA HIS A 134 -16.88 15.84 8.29
C HIS A 134 -16.72 14.36 7.94
N ILE A 135 -17.60 13.91 7.06
CA ILE A 135 -17.54 12.62 6.39
C ILE A 135 -17.33 12.92 4.92
N VAL A 136 -16.32 12.32 4.30
CA VAL A 136 -16.09 12.46 2.85
C VAL A 136 -16.32 11.10 2.21
N GLU A 137 -17.18 11.09 1.21
CA GLU A 137 -17.50 9.94 0.40
C GLU A 137 -16.99 10.16 -1.02
N THR A 138 -16.47 9.12 -1.63
CA THR A 138 -16.22 9.05 -3.07
C THR A 138 -17.01 7.88 -3.64
N VAL A 139 -17.72 8.09 -4.74
CA VAL A 139 -18.42 7.03 -5.47
C VAL A 139 -18.11 7.18 -6.94
N ASN A 140 -17.37 6.21 -7.51
CA ASN A 140 -16.94 6.23 -8.90
C ASN A 140 -16.25 7.55 -9.31
N ALA A 141 -16.96 8.42 -10.04
CA ALA A 141 -16.45 9.70 -10.53
C ALA A 141 -16.88 10.90 -9.68
N ALA A 142 -17.47 10.68 -8.50
CA ALA A 142 -17.99 11.72 -7.63
C ALA A 142 -17.31 11.74 -6.26
N TYR A 143 -17.23 12.92 -5.65
CA TYR A 143 -16.97 13.07 -4.22
C TYR A 143 -17.98 14.02 -3.58
N THR A 144 -18.32 13.72 -2.33
CA THR A 144 -19.35 14.41 -1.56
C THR A 144 -18.89 14.55 -0.10
N VAL A 145 -19.22 15.70 0.51
CA VAL A 145 -18.88 16.00 1.91
C VAL A 145 -20.15 16.15 2.71
N TYR A 146 -20.26 15.39 3.79
CA TYR A 146 -21.36 15.42 4.74
C TYR A 146 -20.88 15.90 6.12
N SER A 147 -21.81 16.48 6.86
CA SER A 147 -21.65 16.70 8.30
C SER A 147 -21.68 15.37 9.06
N LYS A 148 -21.21 15.38 10.31
CA LYS A 148 -21.32 14.23 11.22
C LYS A 148 -22.76 13.86 11.60
N THR A 149 -23.73 14.71 11.26
CA THR A 149 -25.18 14.47 11.41
C THR A 149 -25.84 14.03 10.10
N GLY A 150 -25.09 13.84 9.01
CA GLY A 150 -25.58 13.30 7.74
C GLY A 150 -26.11 14.36 6.76
N ALA A 151 -26.12 15.63 7.15
CA ALA A 151 -26.48 16.72 6.23
C ALA A 151 -25.41 16.89 5.15
N LEU A 152 -25.84 17.02 3.90
CA LEU A 152 -24.98 17.35 2.75
C LEU A 152 -24.40 18.76 2.93
N LEU A 153 -23.08 18.88 2.87
CA LEU A 153 -22.36 20.15 2.97
C LEU A 153 -21.75 20.60 1.65
N PHE A 154 -21.31 19.65 0.82
CA PHE A 154 -20.65 19.95 -0.45
C PHE A 154 -20.75 18.77 -1.43
N GLY A 155 -20.92 19.06 -2.72
CA GLY A 155 -21.08 18.05 -3.77
C GLY A 155 -22.52 17.54 -3.93
N PRO A 156 -22.73 16.44 -4.67
CA PRO A 156 -21.71 15.63 -5.34
C PRO A 156 -21.00 16.39 -6.47
N ASN A 157 -19.67 16.37 -6.46
CA ASN A 157 -18.84 16.99 -7.49
C ASN A 157 -17.97 15.97 -8.20
N SER A 158 -17.62 16.23 -9.46
CA SER A 158 -16.75 15.36 -10.25
C SER A 158 -15.35 15.27 -9.64
N ILE A 159 -14.82 14.05 -9.45
CA ILE A 159 -13.51 13.81 -8.84
C ILE A 159 -12.36 14.40 -9.66
N ARG A 160 -12.44 14.39 -11.00
CA ARG A 160 -11.45 15.10 -11.86
C ARG A 160 -11.31 16.58 -11.54
N SER A 161 -12.32 17.23 -10.95
CA SER A 161 -12.26 18.66 -10.60
C SER A 161 -11.11 18.95 -9.62
N LEU A 162 -10.76 18.00 -8.75
CA LEU A 162 -9.61 18.09 -7.83
C LEU A 162 -8.26 18.15 -8.56
N TRP A 163 -8.20 17.64 -9.79
CA TRP A 163 -6.97 17.51 -10.57
C TRP A 163 -6.82 18.55 -11.68
N THR A 164 -7.80 19.43 -11.85
CA THR A 164 -7.78 20.50 -12.87
C THR A 164 -6.50 21.35 -12.80
N GLY A 165 -6.00 21.64 -11.60
CA GLY A 165 -4.73 22.36 -11.41
C GLY A 165 -3.47 21.56 -11.78
N LEU A 166 -3.52 20.22 -11.81
CA LEU A 166 -2.40 19.38 -12.26
C LEU A 166 -2.38 19.19 -13.78
N GLY A 167 -3.55 19.16 -14.42
CA GLY A 167 -3.69 18.77 -15.81
C GLY A 167 -3.54 17.24 -16.02
N GLY A 168 -3.32 16.83 -17.27
CA GLY A 168 -3.10 15.42 -17.63
C GLY A 168 -4.34 14.54 -17.52
N ALA A 169 -4.13 13.23 -17.55
CA ALA A 169 -5.19 12.23 -17.62
C ALA A 169 -6.25 12.39 -16.51
N CYS A 170 -5.82 12.54 -15.25
CA CYS A 170 -6.72 12.68 -14.10
C CYS A 170 -7.58 13.94 -14.14
N SER A 171 -7.20 14.97 -14.91
CA SER A 171 -8.01 16.18 -15.10
C SER A 171 -8.99 16.06 -16.27
N ALA A 172 -8.69 15.17 -17.23
CA ALA A 172 -9.44 15.01 -18.47
C ALA A 172 -10.52 13.92 -18.36
N SER A 173 -10.18 12.82 -17.69
CA SER A 173 -11.05 11.67 -17.50
C SER A 173 -11.02 11.17 -16.05
N ASP A 174 -12.11 10.53 -15.64
CA ASP A 174 -12.20 9.79 -14.39
C ASP A 174 -11.77 8.35 -14.67
N GLY A 175 -10.57 7.96 -14.22
CA GLY A 175 -10.03 6.62 -14.46
C GLY A 175 -10.59 5.55 -13.53
N GLY A 176 -11.34 5.96 -12.50
CA GLY A 176 -12.00 5.07 -11.54
C GLY A 176 -11.18 4.77 -10.30
N ASP A 177 -11.71 3.83 -9.50
CA ASP A 177 -11.18 3.33 -8.23
C ASP A 177 -10.78 4.43 -7.24
N PRO A 178 -11.70 5.34 -6.87
CA PRO A 178 -11.37 6.39 -5.92
C PRO A 178 -11.15 5.83 -4.51
N ILE A 179 -10.12 6.34 -3.84
CA ILE A 179 -9.91 6.09 -2.41
C ILE A 179 -9.83 7.43 -1.71
N VAL A 180 -10.55 7.58 -0.62
CA VAL A 180 -10.49 8.71 0.29
C VAL A 180 -10.05 8.26 1.68
N GLN A 181 -9.09 8.98 2.25
CA GLN A 181 -8.62 8.79 3.62
C GLN A 181 -8.47 10.13 4.33
N TYR A 182 -8.59 10.10 5.65
CA TYR A 182 -8.28 11.25 6.50
C TYR A 182 -6.94 11.03 7.20
N ASP A 183 -5.95 11.84 6.84
CA ASP A 183 -4.63 11.89 7.46
C ASP A 183 -4.75 12.69 8.77
N ARG A 184 -4.89 11.97 9.89
CA ARG A 184 -5.06 12.56 11.23
C ARG A 184 -3.85 13.37 11.69
N ALA A 185 -2.64 13.01 11.25
CA ALA A 185 -1.41 13.67 11.69
C ALA A 185 -1.24 15.04 11.02
N ALA A 186 -1.70 15.16 9.76
CA ALA A 186 -1.60 16.38 8.98
C ALA A 186 -2.93 17.15 8.84
N ASP A 187 -3.99 16.72 9.52
CA ASP A 187 -5.35 17.29 9.47
C ASP A 187 -5.84 17.59 8.03
N ARG A 188 -5.80 16.57 7.17
CA ARG A 188 -6.18 16.72 5.77
C ARG A 188 -6.81 15.47 5.17
N TRP A 189 -7.57 15.68 4.11
CA TRP A 189 -8.11 14.61 3.28
C TRP A 189 -7.12 14.26 2.18
N MET A 190 -6.94 12.96 1.94
CA MET A 190 -6.19 12.42 0.81
C MET A 190 -7.18 11.68 -0.08
N ILE A 191 -7.27 12.08 -1.34
CA ILE A 191 -8.09 11.42 -2.35
C ILE A 191 -7.18 10.98 -3.49
N THR A 192 -7.35 9.74 -3.95
CA THR A 192 -6.64 9.19 -5.11
C THR A 192 -7.65 8.73 -6.16
N GLN A 193 -7.24 8.76 -7.42
CA GLN A 193 -7.93 8.06 -8.51
C GLN A 193 -6.90 7.55 -9.52
N LEU A 194 -7.33 6.67 -10.43
CA LEU A 194 -6.55 6.29 -11.58
C LEU A 194 -6.59 7.36 -12.67
N GLY A 195 -5.48 7.51 -13.40
CA GLY A 195 -5.44 8.28 -14.65
C GLY A 195 -5.52 7.33 -15.83
N SER A 196 -6.39 7.61 -16.80
CA SER A 196 -6.42 6.83 -18.05
C SER A 196 -5.12 7.08 -18.85
N LEU A 197 -4.41 6.02 -19.24
CA LEU A 197 -3.29 6.15 -20.18
C LEU A 197 -3.85 6.55 -21.54
N SER A 198 -3.38 7.68 -22.09
CA SER A 198 -3.57 8.07 -23.49
C SER A 198 -2.64 7.30 -24.42
#